data_AF-A0A969EBI6-F1
#
_entry.id   AF-A0A969EBI6-F1
#
_cell.length_a   1.000
_cell.length_b   1.000
_cell.length_c   1.000
_cell.angle_alpha   90.00
_cell.angle_beta   90.00
_cell.angle_gamma   90.00
#
_symmetry.space_group_name_H-M   'P 1'
#
loop_
_entity.id
_entity.type
_entity.pdbx_description
1 polymer ?
#
loop_
_entity_poly.entity_id
_entity_poly.type
_entity_poly.pdbx_seq_one_letter_code
_entity_poly.pdbx_strand_id
1 'polypeptide(L)'
;MKTKLLAAVTLATLLSLSGTFYETRTFSQETTQKKNTVETKGRLVPSGSRSVKSLQRSVNNDLQDKTPAPPKKGGPRGRQLFSSALLFDNRTPWYIELYVNGIYKGEIGLYGDTYISTTGGSFSLYGIARFRDGSSNTWGPLPVYLGSGNTFTWKLYK
;
A
#
# COMPACT_ATOMS: atom_id res chain seq x y z
N MET A 1 74.37 21.22 47.77
CA MET A 1 73.93 22.61 48.03
C MET A 1 73.64 23.31 46.72
N LYS A 2 72.40 23.74 46.50
CA LYS A 2 71.98 25.01 45.85
C LYS A 2 70.45 24.99 45.67
N THR A 3 69.86 26.03 46.22
CA THR A 3 68.44 26.39 46.32
C THR A 3 67.85 26.91 45.02
N LYS A 4 66.50 26.95 44.94
CA LYS A 4 65.60 27.94 44.28
C LYS A 4 64.15 27.44 44.50
N LEU A 5 63.26 28.06 45.30
CA LEU A 5 62.54 29.36 45.26
C LEU A 5 61.72 29.65 43.99
N LEU A 6 60.44 29.98 44.25
CA LEU A 6 59.45 30.76 43.48
C LEU A 6 58.85 30.09 42.23
N ALA A 7 57.61 30.34 41.79
CA ALA A 7 56.41 30.99 42.33
C ALA A 7 55.27 30.67 41.34
N ALA A 8 54.04 30.87 41.81
CA ALA A 8 52.76 30.60 41.16
C ALA A 8 52.54 31.28 39.79
N VAL A 9 51.74 30.63 38.94
CA VAL A 9 50.81 31.30 38.02
C VAL A 9 49.53 30.46 37.95
N THR A 10 48.44 31.02 38.46
CA THR A 10 47.06 30.57 38.22
C THR A 10 46.54 31.20 36.93
N LEU A 11 45.96 30.40 36.04
CA LEU A 11 45.06 30.92 35.01
C LEU A 11 43.96 29.90 34.69
N ALA A 12 42.73 30.40 34.75
CA ALA A 12 41.48 29.67 34.72
C ALA A 12 41.07 29.20 33.31
N THR A 13 40.41 28.04 33.23
CA THR A 13 39.60 27.65 32.06
C THR A 13 38.25 27.12 32.54
N LEU A 14 37.20 27.89 32.25
CA LEU A 14 35.79 27.50 32.29
C LEU A 14 35.54 26.41 31.24
N LEU A 15 35.05 25.24 31.67
CA LEU A 15 34.47 24.22 30.78
C LEU A 15 32.94 24.35 30.83
N SER A 16 32.36 24.93 29.79
CA SER A 16 30.92 24.91 29.55
C SER A 16 30.51 23.50 29.16
N LEU A 17 29.84 22.80 30.08
CA LEU A 17 29.24 21.48 29.86
C LEU A 17 27.98 21.65 29.01
N SER A 18 28.08 21.42 27.70
CA SER A 18 26.91 21.30 26.83
C SER A 18 26.24 19.96 27.08
N GLY A 19 25.21 19.94 27.92
CA GLY A 19 24.32 18.80 28.08
C GLY A 19 23.48 18.62 26.82
N THR A 20 23.87 17.70 25.93
CA THR A 20 22.97 17.16 24.91
C THR A 20 21.95 16.27 25.62
N PHE A 21 20.76 16.81 25.83
CA PHE A 21 19.58 16.03 26.21
C PHE A 21 19.22 15.13 25.02
N TYR A 22 19.54 13.84 25.11
CA TYR A 22 18.94 12.84 24.25
C TYR A 22 17.53 12.58 24.78
N GLU A 23 16.56 13.28 24.22
CA GLU A 23 15.15 13.02 24.44
C GLU A 23 14.84 11.64 23.83
N THR A 24 14.85 10.60 24.66
CA THR A 24 14.32 9.29 24.28
C THR A 24 12.82 9.47 24.10
N ARG A 25 12.39 9.66 22.85
CA ARG A 25 10.99 9.47 22.48
C ARG A 25 10.68 7.99 22.69
N THR A 26 10.09 7.68 23.84
CA THR A 26 9.34 6.44 24.00
C THR A 26 8.25 6.45 22.94
N PHE A 27 8.48 5.71 21.87
CA PHE A 27 7.46 5.39 20.89
C PHE A 27 6.43 4.52 21.62
N SER A 28 5.46 5.17 22.25
CA SER A 28 4.25 4.50 22.72
C SER A 28 3.62 3.87 21.48
N GLN A 29 3.82 2.56 21.31
CA GLN A 29 3.00 1.76 20.43
C GLN A 29 1.61 1.75 21.06
N GLU A 30 0.81 2.77 20.74
CA GLU A 30 -0.62 2.57 20.69
C GLU A 30 -0.83 1.37 19.76
N THR A 31 -1.30 0.26 20.32
CA THR A 31 -1.86 -0.86 19.57
C THR A 31 -3.17 -0.41 18.92
N THR A 32 -3.08 0.51 17.96
CA THR A 32 -4.14 0.75 17.01
C THR A 32 -4.23 -0.51 16.16
N GLN A 33 -5.34 -1.25 16.25
CA GLN A 33 -5.60 -2.36 15.33
C GLN A 33 -5.40 -1.86 13.90
N LYS A 34 -4.32 -2.29 13.24
CA LYS A 34 -4.07 -1.99 11.82
C LYS A 34 -5.26 -2.54 11.05
N LYS A 35 -6.09 -1.65 10.52
CA LYS A 35 -7.24 -2.03 9.70
C LYS A 35 -6.72 -2.84 8.50
N ASN A 36 -6.95 -4.15 8.51
CA ASN A 36 -6.57 -5.08 7.42
C ASN A 36 -7.43 -4.87 6.15
N THR A 37 -8.02 -3.69 5.99
CA THR A 37 -8.91 -3.35 4.88
C THR A 37 -8.68 -1.90 4.48
N VAL A 38 -8.38 -1.69 3.20
CA VAL A 38 -8.24 -0.37 2.60
C VAL A 38 -9.25 -0.23 1.47
N GLU A 39 -9.79 0.97 1.32
CA GLU A 39 -10.72 1.34 0.26
C GLU A 39 -10.03 2.37 -0.63
N THR A 40 -10.17 2.25 -1.94
CA THR A 40 -9.56 3.17 -2.90
C THR A 40 -10.53 3.49 -4.01
N LYS A 41 -10.68 4.77 -4.35
CA LYS A 41 -11.46 5.23 -5.50
C LYS A 41 -10.58 5.24 -6.75
N GLY A 42 -11.18 4.91 -7.89
CA GLY A 42 -10.49 4.88 -9.17
C GLY A 42 -10.15 6.29 -9.63
N ARG A 43 -8.98 6.45 -10.25
CA ARG A 43 -8.61 7.68 -10.96
C ARG A 43 -8.74 7.47 -12.46
N LEU A 44 -9.53 8.32 -13.10
CA LEU A 44 -9.65 8.33 -14.56
C LEU A 44 -8.38 8.91 -15.19
N VAL A 45 -7.89 8.17 -16.18
CA VAL A 45 -6.69 8.45 -16.95
C VAL A 45 -7.11 8.53 -18.42
N PRO A 46 -7.08 9.72 -19.04
CA PRO A 46 -7.54 9.92 -20.41
C PRO A 46 -6.75 9.11 -21.45
N SER A 47 -7.41 8.81 -22.57
CA SER A 47 -6.77 8.23 -23.75
C SER A 47 -5.59 9.09 -24.23
N GLY A 48 -4.50 8.45 -24.66
CA GLY A 48 -3.28 9.13 -25.13
C GLY A 48 -2.34 9.64 -24.03
N SER A 49 -2.72 9.53 -22.75
CA SER A 49 -1.76 9.65 -21.65
C SER A 49 -0.78 8.47 -21.69
N ARG A 50 0.49 8.70 -21.34
CA ARG A 50 1.58 7.71 -21.38
C ARG A 50 1.35 6.64 -20.29
N SER A 51 0.36 5.78 -20.49
CA SER A 51 0.01 4.69 -19.57
C SER A 51 0.78 3.42 -19.98
N VAL A 52 1.09 2.60 -18.97
CA VAL A 52 1.95 1.43 -19.04
C VAL A 52 1.69 0.61 -20.31
N LYS A 53 2.71 0.47 -21.16
CA LYS A 53 2.72 -0.38 -22.36
C LYS A 53 2.43 -1.82 -21.90
N SER A 54 1.18 -2.27 -21.96
CA SER A 54 0.87 -3.69 -21.77
C SER A 54 -0.24 -4.10 -22.71
N LEU A 55 0.03 -5.23 -23.38
CA LEU A 55 -0.81 -5.93 -24.34
C LEU A 55 -2.29 -5.80 -23.96
N GLN A 56 -3.09 -5.27 -24.89
CA GLN A 56 -4.53 -5.06 -24.78
C GLN A 56 -5.20 -6.41 -24.48
N ARG A 57 -5.39 -6.75 -23.20
CA ARG A 57 -5.89 -8.07 -22.77
C ARG A 57 -7.35 -8.03 -22.32
N SER A 58 -7.93 -6.85 -22.10
CA SER A 58 -9.36 -6.71 -21.82
C SER A 58 -9.94 -5.51 -22.57
N VAL A 59 -10.58 -5.78 -23.70
CA VAL A 59 -11.37 -4.81 -24.47
C VAL A 59 -12.83 -5.08 -24.11
N ASN A 60 -13.34 -4.66 -22.95
CA ASN A 60 -14.79 -4.84 -22.68
C ASN A 60 -15.48 -3.90 -21.67
N ASN A 61 -14.81 -2.95 -20.99
CA ASN A 61 -15.55 -1.99 -20.18
C ASN A 61 -16.11 -0.84 -21.03
N ASP A 62 -17.35 -0.46 -20.74
CA ASP A 62 -17.92 0.82 -21.12
C ASP A 62 -17.79 1.80 -19.94
N LEU A 63 -17.27 3.00 -20.19
CA LEU A 63 -17.16 4.05 -19.17
C LEU A 63 -18.55 4.49 -18.68
N GLN A 64 -19.55 4.40 -19.56
CA GLN A 64 -20.94 4.71 -19.28
C GLN A 64 -21.72 3.54 -18.70
N ASP A 65 -21.07 2.40 -18.39
CA ASP A 65 -21.75 1.27 -17.78
C ASP A 65 -22.37 1.69 -16.43
N LYS A 66 -23.68 1.46 -16.32
CA LYS A 66 -24.52 1.72 -15.14
C LYS A 66 -25.06 0.44 -14.53
N THR A 67 -24.49 -0.72 -14.87
CA THR A 67 -24.86 -2.01 -14.27
C THR A 67 -24.93 -1.84 -12.75
N PRO A 68 -26.11 -1.99 -12.13
CA PRO A 68 -26.27 -1.72 -10.72
C PRO A 68 -25.53 -2.78 -9.90
N ALA A 69 -25.06 -2.41 -8.71
CA ALA A 69 -24.52 -3.37 -7.78
C ALA A 69 -25.59 -4.41 -7.42
N PRO A 70 -25.26 -5.72 -7.40
CA PRO A 70 -26.22 -6.74 -6.99
C PRO A 70 -26.62 -6.53 -5.52
N PRO A 71 -27.87 -6.87 -5.12
CA PRO A 71 -28.36 -6.67 -3.74
C PRO A 71 -27.50 -7.36 -2.68
N LYS A 72 -26.90 -8.49 -3.03
CA LYS A 72 -25.91 -9.21 -2.23
C LYS A 72 -24.70 -9.52 -3.09
N LYS A 73 -23.53 -9.07 -2.64
CA LYS A 73 -22.25 -9.31 -3.30
C LYS A 73 -21.60 -10.60 -2.76
N GLY A 74 -21.14 -11.45 -3.67
CA GLY A 74 -20.29 -12.61 -3.37
C GLY A 74 -21.06 -13.92 -3.13
N GLY A 75 -20.43 -15.03 -3.52
CA GLY A 75 -20.80 -16.40 -3.11
C GLY A 75 -19.96 -16.87 -1.91
N PRO A 76 -20.12 -18.12 -1.46
CA PRO A 76 -19.27 -18.70 -0.42
C PRO A 76 -17.79 -18.52 -0.78
N ARG A 77 -17.02 -17.84 0.09
CA ARG A 77 -15.58 -17.70 -0.10
C ARG A 77 -14.93 -19.05 0.16
N GLY A 78 -14.11 -19.53 -0.78
CA GLY A 78 -13.29 -20.72 -0.59
C GLY A 78 -12.43 -20.59 0.68
N ARG A 79 -12.34 -21.67 1.46
CA ARG A 79 -11.63 -21.69 2.75
C ARG A 79 -10.13 -21.46 2.53
N GLN A 80 -9.57 -20.41 3.11
CA GLN A 80 -8.12 -20.19 3.13
C GLN A 80 -7.45 -21.24 4.03
N LEU A 81 -6.53 -22.01 3.46
CA LEU A 81 -5.67 -22.92 4.20
C LEU A 81 -4.26 -22.33 4.24
N PHE A 82 -3.82 -21.94 5.44
CA PHE A 82 -2.43 -21.77 5.87
C PHE A 82 -1.52 -20.76 5.13
N SER A 83 -2.06 -19.84 4.31
CA SER A 83 -1.26 -18.85 3.58
C SER A 83 -1.73 -17.42 3.81
N SER A 84 -0.81 -16.44 3.76
CA SER A 84 -1.17 -15.02 3.75
C SER A 84 -1.92 -14.69 2.46
N ALA A 85 -2.91 -13.80 2.53
CA ALA A 85 -3.75 -13.52 1.37
C ALA A 85 -4.01 -12.03 1.14
N LEU A 86 -3.95 -11.63 -0.13
CA LEU A 86 -4.42 -10.34 -0.61
C LEU A 86 -5.81 -10.55 -1.22
N LEU A 87 -6.85 -9.99 -0.61
CA LEU A 87 -8.22 -10.01 -1.13
C LEU A 87 -8.48 -8.74 -1.91
N PHE A 88 -9.06 -8.89 -3.08
CA PHE A 88 -9.46 -7.78 -3.93
C PHE A 88 -10.96 -7.80 -4.07
N ASP A 89 -11.60 -6.70 -3.69
CA ASP A 89 -13.04 -6.56 -3.57
C ASP A 89 -13.51 -5.49 -4.56
N ASN A 90 -13.92 -5.89 -5.77
CA ASN A 90 -14.39 -4.98 -6.82
C ASN A 90 -15.76 -4.38 -6.45
N ARG A 91 -15.85 -3.08 -6.23
CA ARG A 91 -17.10 -2.37 -5.96
C ARG A 91 -17.55 -1.53 -7.16
N THR A 92 -17.15 -1.94 -8.36
CA THR A 92 -17.42 -1.23 -9.61
C THR A 92 -18.12 -2.13 -10.64
N PRO A 93 -18.80 -1.53 -11.64
CA PRO A 93 -19.38 -2.26 -12.77
C PRO A 93 -18.34 -2.57 -13.85
N TRP A 94 -17.06 -2.73 -13.50
CA TRP A 94 -16.00 -2.92 -14.49
C TRP A 94 -15.19 -4.17 -14.22
N TYR A 95 -14.67 -4.79 -15.27
CA TYR A 95 -13.56 -5.72 -15.21
C TYR A 95 -12.28 -4.97 -14.83
N ILE A 96 -11.58 -5.46 -13.80
CA ILE A 96 -10.34 -4.85 -13.30
C ILE A 96 -9.20 -5.85 -13.42
N GLU A 97 -8.17 -5.50 -14.20
CA GLU A 97 -6.88 -6.19 -14.21
C GLU A 97 -6.14 -5.91 -12.90
N LEU A 98 -5.65 -6.96 -12.24
CA LEU A 98 -4.91 -6.87 -10.98
C LEU A 98 -3.43 -7.12 -11.18
N TYR A 99 -2.61 -6.28 -10.57
CA TYR A 99 -1.16 -6.37 -10.58
C TYR A 99 -0.63 -6.34 -9.15
N VAL A 100 0.34 -7.22 -8.88
CA VAL A 100 1.08 -7.26 -7.61
C VAL A 100 2.56 -7.13 -7.93
N ASN A 101 3.20 -6.11 -7.39
CA ASN A 101 4.59 -5.73 -7.69
C ASN A 101 4.82 -5.54 -9.20
N GLY A 102 3.83 -4.94 -9.89
CA GLY A 102 3.87 -4.72 -11.35
C GLY A 102 3.61 -5.96 -12.21
N ILE A 103 3.42 -7.14 -11.61
CA ILE A 103 3.16 -8.40 -12.32
C ILE A 103 1.65 -8.65 -12.37
N TYR A 104 1.11 -8.91 -13.56
CA TYR A 104 -0.31 -9.28 -13.74
C TYR A 104 -0.63 -10.58 -13.00
N LYS A 105 -1.76 -10.60 -12.28
CA LYS A 105 -2.21 -11.74 -11.47
C LYS A 105 -3.57 -12.28 -11.87
N GLY A 106 -4.33 -11.53 -12.66
CA GLY A 106 -5.66 -11.94 -13.10
C GLY A 106 -6.58 -10.74 -13.30
N GLU A 107 -7.83 -11.04 -13.59
CA GLU A 107 -8.90 -10.07 -13.74
C GLU A 107 -10.02 -10.40 -12.74
N ILE A 108 -10.64 -9.38 -12.18
CA ILE A 108 -11.87 -9.52 -11.38
C ILE A 108 -13.05 -8.93 -12.14
N GLY A 109 -14.12 -9.72 -12.25
CA GLY A 109 -15.36 -9.29 -12.88
C GLY A 109 -16.12 -8.24 -12.08
N LEU A 110 -17.17 -7.70 -12.71
CA LEU A 110 -18.07 -6.69 -12.14
C LEU A 110 -18.58 -7.17 -10.80
N TYR A 111 -18.45 -6.33 -9.77
CA TYR A 111 -18.89 -6.68 -8.42
C TYR A 111 -18.42 -8.08 -7.96
N GLY A 112 -17.26 -8.53 -8.43
CA GLY A 112 -16.62 -9.78 -8.03
C GLY A 112 -15.60 -9.58 -6.90
N ASP A 113 -15.18 -10.66 -6.26
CA ASP A 113 -13.99 -10.67 -5.42
C ASP A 113 -13.04 -11.80 -5.84
N THR A 114 -11.77 -11.65 -5.49
CA THR A 114 -10.77 -12.70 -5.64
C THR A 114 -9.74 -12.59 -4.52
N TYR A 115 -8.89 -13.60 -4.40
CA TYR A 115 -7.73 -13.54 -3.53
C TYR A 115 -6.48 -14.07 -4.24
N ILE A 116 -5.34 -13.57 -3.80
CA ILE A 116 -4.03 -14.05 -4.22
C ILE A 116 -3.34 -14.57 -2.96
N SER A 117 -3.02 -15.86 -2.95
CA SER A 117 -2.20 -16.47 -1.90
C SER A 117 -0.75 -16.00 -2.05
N THR A 118 -0.13 -15.65 -0.94
CA THR A 118 1.22 -15.10 -0.85
C THR A 118 1.94 -15.65 0.37
N THR A 119 3.27 -15.61 0.33
CA THR A 119 4.09 -15.62 1.54
C THR A 119 4.11 -14.20 2.09
N GLY A 120 3.94 -13.99 3.40
CA GLY A 120 3.97 -12.65 4.01
C GLY A 120 5.17 -11.81 3.55
N GLY A 121 5.00 -10.50 3.52
CA GLY A 121 6.00 -9.56 3.01
C GLY A 121 5.41 -8.22 2.57
N SER A 122 6.23 -7.46 1.83
CA SER A 122 5.85 -6.18 1.25
C SER A 122 5.35 -6.34 -0.18
N PHE A 123 4.25 -5.67 -0.51
CA PHE A 123 3.65 -5.68 -1.84
C PHE A 123 3.28 -4.26 -2.29
N SER A 124 3.27 -4.06 -3.60
CA SER A 124 2.68 -2.90 -4.27
C SER A 124 1.50 -3.39 -5.11
N LEU A 125 0.30 -3.00 -4.73
CA LEU A 125 -0.93 -3.40 -5.42
C LEU A 125 -1.33 -2.34 -6.44
N TYR A 126 -1.76 -2.80 -7.62
CA TYR A 126 -2.25 -1.92 -8.67
C TYR A 126 -3.44 -2.56 -9.39
N GLY A 127 -4.45 -1.75 -9.72
CA GLY A 127 -5.65 -2.16 -10.44
C GLY A 127 -5.87 -1.28 -11.66
N ILE A 128 -6.32 -1.87 -12.78
CA ILE A 128 -6.62 -1.13 -14.01
C ILE A 128 -7.94 -1.63 -14.61
N ALA A 129 -8.88 -0.72 -14.85
CA ALA A 129 -10.03 -0.93 -15.72
C ALA A 129 -9.79 -0.18 -17.03
N ARG A 130 -9.65 -0.90 -18.14
CA ARG A 130 -9.46 -0.29 -19.48
C ARG A 130 -10.80 -0.13 -20.17
N PHE A 131 -11.00 1.02 -20.82
CA PHE A 131 -12.24 1.36 -21.50
C PHE A 131 -12.08 1.34 -23.03
N ARG A 132 -13.20 1.16 -23.74
CA ARG A 132 -13.24 1.12 -25.21
C ARG A 132 -12.77 2.42 -25.88
N ASP A 133 -12.91 3.55 -25.21
CA ASP A 133 -12.43 4.86 -25.69
C ASP A 133 -10.91 5.05 -25.51
N GLY A 134 -10.21 4.04 -24.99
CA GLY A 134 -8.77 4.07 -24.71
C GLY A 134 -8.40 4.77 -23.39
N SER A 135 -9.39 5.30 -22.66
CA SER A 135 -9.17 5.75 -21.29
C SER A 135 -9.05 4.56 -20.33
N SER A 136 -8.61 4.82 -19.11
CA SER A 136 -8.59 3.80 -18.05
C SER A 136 -8.90 4.38 -16.70
N ASN A 137 -9.49 3.58 -15.82
CA ASN A 137 -9.54 3.85 -14.40
C ASN A 137 -8.45 3.05 -13.70
N THR A 138 -7.73 3.70 -12.78
CA THR A 138 -6.59 3.10 -12.11
C THR A 138 -6.71 3.20 -10.60
N TRP A 139 -6.24 2.18 -9.89
CA TRP A 139 -6.14 2.14 -8.44
C TRP A 139 -4.71 1.85 -8.04
N GLY A 140 -4.16 2.60 -7.09
CA GLY A 140 -2.79 2.46 -6.64
C GLY A 140 -1.78 3.32 -7.44
N PRO A 141 -0.47 3.11 -7.25
CA PRO A 141 0.13 2.02 -6.47
C PRO A 141 -0.22 2.11 -4.97
N LEU A 142 -0.64 0.99 -4.38
CA LEU A 142 -0.92 0.88 -2.94
C LEU A 142 0.16 0.01 -2.27
N PRO A 143 1.10 0.58 -1.50
CA PRO A 143 2.05 -0.18 -0.73
C PRO A 143 1.37 -0.85 0.47
N VAL A 144 1.59 -2.14 0.66
CA VAL A 144 1.05 -2.92 1.78
C VAL A 144 2.12 -3.84 2.36
N TYR A 145 2.05 -4.06 3.66
CA TYR A 145 2.86 -5.07 4.35
C TYR A 145 1.92 -6.09 5.00
N LEU A 146 2.18 -7.37 4.75
CA LEU A 146 1.36 -8.47 5.24
C LEU A 146 2.22 -9.43 6.07
N GLY A 147 1.87 -9.60 7.35
CA GLY A 147 2.50 -10.64 8.16
C GLY A 147 2.17 -12.05 7.66
N SER A 148 2.99 -13.03 8.03
CA SER A 148 2.70 -14.45 7.74
C SER A 148 1.36 -14.88 8.35
N GLY A 149 0.54 -15.60 7.58
CA GLY A 149 -0.80 -16.07 7.99
C GLY A 149 -1.87 -14.97 8.06
N ASN A 150 -1.54 -13.72 7.73
CA ASN A 150 -2.50 -12.62 7.76
C ASN A 150 -3.14 -12.38 6.39
N THR A 151 -4.30 -11.72 6.46
CA THR A 151 -5.10 -11.38 5.30
C THR A 151 -5.28 -9.87 5.22
N PHE A 152 -5.12 -9.30 4.02
CA PHE A 152 -5.36 -7.90 3.73
C PHE A 152 -6.41 -7.77 2.63
N THR A 153 -7.38 -6.88 2.81
CA THR A 153 -8.47 -6.64 1.85
C THR A 153 -8.32 -5.27 1.20
N TRP A 154 -8.37 -5.22 -0.12
CA TRP A 154 -8.41 -3.98 -0.89
C TRP A 154 -9.73 -3.86 -1.63
N LYS A 155 -10.55 -2.89 -1.24
CA LYS A 155 -11.81 -2.58 -1.91
C LYS A 155 -11.60 -1.48 -2.95
N LEU A 156 -12.02 -1.77 -4.18
CA LEU A 156 -11.85 -0.87 -5.32
C LEU A 156 -13.21 -0.24 -5.65
N TYR A 157 -13.34 1.06 -5.44
CA TYR A 157 -14.54 1.84 -5.71
C TYR A 157 -14.39 2.68 -6.97
N LYS A 158 -15.53 3.06 -7.54
CA LYS A 158 -15.60 4.05 -8.63
C LYS A 158 -15.07 5.41 -8.18
#